data_AF-A0A357F7C5-F1
#
_entry.id   AF-A0A357F7C5-F1
#
_cell.length_a   1.000
_cell.length_b   1.000
_cell.length_c   1.000
_cell.angle_alpha   90.00
_cell.angle_beta   90.00
_cell.angle_gamma   90.00
#
_symmetry.space_group_name_H-M   'P 1'
#
loop_
_entity.id
_entity.type
_entity.pdbx_description
1 polymer ?
#
loop_
_entity_poly.entity_id
_entity_poly.type
_entity_poly.pdbx_seq_one_letter_code
_entity_poly.pdbx_strand_id
1 'polypeptide(L)'
;SLGKKFWKKLSTEGRNEFTELFVEKLKQSYLDKLDLYTDEEVVVDEAKLIKKKRVEVLTYLVSKDDKMEMTYKLYKTKKNVWMVYDVDVLGVSIVQTYRSQFSGVLKKESLEKLIERLRSSGELGS
;
A
#
# COMPACT_ATOMS: atom_id res chain seq x y z
N SER A 1 -3.42 -5.49 3.36
CA SER A 1 -3.88 -5.15 4.75
C SER A 1 -4.27 -6.41 5.51
N LEU A 2 -3.98 -6.47 6.82
CA LEU A 2 -4.25 -7.62 7.70
C LEU A 2 -5.74 -7.90 7.97
N GLY A 3 -6.61 -6.90 7.71
CA GLY A 3 -8.04 -7.00 7.95
C GLY A 3 -8.43 -6.96 9.44
N LYS A 4 -9.66 -6.50 9.71
CA LYS A 4 -10.15 -6.21 11.08
C LYS A 4 -10.12 -7.43 12.02
N LYS A 5 -10.39 -8.63 11.51
CA LYS A 5 -10.43 -9.87 12.29
C LYS A 5 -9.07 -10.19 12.93
N PHE A 6 -8.00 -10.16 12.13
CA PHE A 6 -6.66 -10.51 12.57
C PHE A 6 -5.95 -9.35 13.26
N TRP A 7 -6.18 -8.11 12.82
CA TRP A 7 -5.66 -6.91 13.50
C TRP A 7 -6.05 -6.82 14.98
N LYS A 8 -7.29 -7.20 15.30
CA LYS A 8 -7.78 -7.21 16.69
C LYS A 8 -7.10 -8.25 17.58
N LYS A 9 -6.50 -9.30 17.00
CA LYS A 9 -5.82 -10.35 17.76
C LYS A 9 -4.40 -9.97 18.17
N LEU A 10 -3.80 -8.97 17.51
CA LEU A 10 -2.47 -8.48 17.86
C LEU A 10 -2.50 -7.63 19.12
N SER A 11 -1.47 -7.80 19.96
CA SER A 11 -1.13 -6.86 21.05
C SER A 11 -0.71 -5.50 20.48
N THR A 12 -0.50 -4.52 21.35
CA THR A 12 0.02 -3.21 20.94
C THR A 12 1.38 -3.35 20.26
N GLU A 13 2.27 -4.15 20.83
CA GLU A 13 3.61 -4.45 20.32
C GLU A 13 3.52 -5.17 18.98
N GLY A 14 2.65 -6.19 18.88
CA GLY A 14 2.45 -6.92 17.63
C GLY A 14 1.87 -6.06 16.50
N ARG A 15 1.04 -5.06 16.82
CA ARG A 15 0.55 -4.08 15.84
C ARG A 15 1.65 -3.15 15.37
N ASN A 16 2.52 -2.71 16.28
CA ASN A 16 3.66 -1.85 15.94
C ASN A 16 4.63 -2.60 15.05
N GLU A 17 5.04 -3.81 15.45
CA GLU A 17 5.92 -4.66 14.66
C GLU A 17 5.34 -4.95 13.26
N PHE A 18 4.07 -5.37 13.20
CA PHE A 18 3.43 -5.60 11.90
C PHE A 18 3.44 -4.32 11.04
N THR A 19 3.18 -3.17 11.64
CA THR A 19 3.14 -1.89 10.91
C THR A 19 4.51 -1.54 10.36
N GLU A 20 5.56 -1.69 11.16
CA GLU A 20 6.95 -1.46 10.75
C GLU A 20 7.34 -2.39 9.60
N LEU A 21 7.14 -3.70 9.75
CA LEU A 21 7.45 -4.68 8.72
C LEU A 21 6.65 -4.45 7.43
N PHE A 22 5.37 -4.11 7.56
CA PHE A 22 4.52 -3.85 6.41
C PHE A 22 4.93 -2.56 5.67
N VAL A 23 5.29 -1.51 6.39
CA VAL A 23 5.80 -0.26 5.80
C VAL A 23 7.12 -0.51 5.09
N GLU A 24 8.03 -1.30 5.68
CA GLU A 24 9.31 -1.63 5.05
C GLU A 24 9.11 -2.43 3.75
N LYS A 25 8.23 -3.43 3.77
CA LYS A 25 7.88 -4.19 2.54
C LYS A 25 7.24 -3.32 1.46
N LEU A 26 6.40 -2.36 1.85
CA LEU A 26 5.82 -1.41 0.90
C LEU A 26 6.89 -0.51 0.28
N LYS A 27 7.86 -0.05 1.08
CA LYS A 27 8.99 0.73 0.56
C LYS A 27 9.80 -0.09 -0.43
N GLN A 28 10.20 -1.31 -0.08
CA GLN A 28 10.98 -2.18 -0.96
C GLN A 28 10.25 -2.46 -2.28
N SER A 29 9.01 -2.96 -2.22
CA SER A 29 8.22 -3.27 -3.42
C SER A 29 7.95 -2.06 -4.32
N TYR A 30 8.03 -0.84 -3.78
CA TYR A 30 7.82 0.39 -4.53
C TYR A 30 9.14 1.01 -5.01
N LEU A 31 10.20 0.99 -4.19
CA LEU A 31 11.55 1.40 -4.57
C LEU A 31 12.07 0.52 -5.71
N ASP A 32 11.86 -0.79 -5.66
CA ASP A 32 12.24 -1.69 -6.77
C ASP A 32 11.53 -1.33 -8.08
N LYS A 33 10.32 -0.75 -7.98
CA LYS A 33 9.58 -0.25 -9.15
C LYS A 33 10.05 1.14 -9.55
N LEU A 34 10.41 2.00 -8.62
CA LEU A 34 10.90 3.36 -8.87
C LEU A 34 12.36 3.41 -9.36
N ASP A 35 13.21 2.46 -8.99
CA ASP A 35 14.60 2.36 -9.47
C ASP A 35 14.66 2.10 -10.99
N LEU A 36 13.55 1.68 -11.60
CA LEU A 36 13.38 1.59 -13.05
C LEU A 36 13.14 2.96 -13.71
N TYR A 37 12.88 4.00 -12.92
CA TYR A 37 12.40 5.31 -13.35
C TYR A 37 13.32 6.41 -12.76
N THR A 38 14.36 6.78 -13.51
CA THR A 38 15.37 7.78 -13.10
C THR A 38 15.16 9.20 -13.64
N ASP A 39 14.35 9.38 -14.69
CA ASP A 39 14.25 10.63 -15.47
C ASP A 39 12.79 11.09 -15.75
N GLU A 40 11.83 10.58 -14.99
CA GLU A 40 10.40 10.74 -15.27
C GLU A 40 9.80 12.04 -14.73
N GLU A 41 8.90 12.63 -15.51
CA GLU A 41 8.07 13.75 -15.09
C GLU A 41 6.87 13.25 -14.29
N VAL A 42 6.66 13.82 -13.09
CA VAL A 42 5.47 13.57 -12.29
C VAL A 42 4.39 14.59 -12.66
N VAL A 43 3.36 14.15 -13.36
CA VAL A 43 2.20 14.98 -13.70
C VAL A 43 1.08 14.70 -12.72
N VAL A 44 0.72 15.70 -11.90
CA VAL A 44 -0.41 15.61 -10.97
C VAL A 44 -1.64 16.24 -11.61
N ASP A 45 -2.70 15.46 -11.76
CA ASP A 45 -3.98 15.90 -12.30
C ASP A 45 -4.94 16.33 -11.16
N GLU A 46 -6.11 16.84 -11.51
CA GLU A 46 -7.07 17.40 -10.56
C GLU A 46 -7.55 16.38 -9.53
N ALA A 47 -7.65 16.85 -8.28
CA ALA A 47 -8.21 16.07 -7.19
C ALA A 47 -9.73 15.93 -7.35
N LYS A 48 -10.22 14.70 -7.45
CA LYS A 48 -11.65 14.38 -7.53
C LYS A 48 -12.21 14.13 -6.14
N LEU A 49 -13.23 14.90 -5.74
CA LEU A 49 -13.94 14.67 -4.48
C LEU A 49 -14.87 13.46 -4.60
N ILE A 50 -14.52 12.37 -3.93
CA ILE A 50 -15.34 11.14 -3.96
C ILE A 50 -16.40 11.15 -2.85
N LYS A 51 -16.04 11.70 -1.67
CA LYS A 51 -16.95 11.90 -0.52
C LYS A 51 -16.51 13.14 0.25
N LYS A 52 -17.35 13.65 1.17
CA LYS A 52 -17.08 14.85 2.00
C LYS A 52 -15.66 14.94 2.61
N LYS A 53 -15.02 13.80 2.90
CA LYS A 53 -13.66 13.72 3.47
C LYS A 53 -12.77 12.74 2.71
N ARG A 54 -13.04 12.45 1.44
CA ARG A 54 -12.26 11.54 0.61
C ARG A 54 -12.07 12.13 -0.78
N VAL A 55 -10.83 12.16 -1.22
CA VAL A 55 -10.44 12.60 -2.56
C VAL A 55 -9.58 11.53 -3.21
N GLU A 56 -9.62 11.50 -4.53
CA GLU A 56 -8.70 10.74 -5.36
C GLU A 56 -7.89 11.74 -6.17
N VAL A 57 -6.58 11.60 -6.16
CA VAL A 57 -5.65 12.44 -6.93
C VAL A 57 -5.01 11.55 -7.96
N LEU A 58 -5.30 11.84 -9.22
CA LEU A 58 -4.74 11.13 -10.35
C LEU A 58 -3.34 11.69 -10.61
N THR A 59 -2.38 10.82 -10.82
CA THR A 59 -0.98 11.17 -11.00
C THR A 59 -0.42 10.26 -12.08
N TYR A 60 0.43 10.82 -12.93
CA TYR A 60 1.12 10.10 -13.97
C TYR A 60 2.61 10.20 -13.75
N LEU A 61 3.28 9.07 -13.81
CA LEU A 61 4.73 9.02 -13.96
C LEU A 61 4.99 8.86 -15.46
N VAL A 62 5.60 9.88 -16.07
CA VAL A 62 5.79 9.97 -17.52
C VAL A 62 7.28 9.83 -17.84
N SER A 63 7.65 8.77 -18.56
CA SER A 63 8.98 8.61 -19.16
C SER A 63 8.93 8.93 -20.64
N LYS A 64 10.07 8.79 -21.34
CA LYS A 64 10.11 8.99 -22.81
C LYS A 64 9.21 8.01 -23.57
N ASP A 65 9.09 6.78 -23.07
CA ASP A 65 8.45 5.67 -23.78
C ASP A 65 7.22 5.11 -23.05
N ASP A 66 6.98 5.52 -21.81
CA ASP A 66 5.91 4.96 -20.96
C ASP A 66 5.19 6.04 -20.15
N LYS A 67 3.94 5.77 -19.80
CA LYS A 67 3.10 6.59 -18.94
C LYS A 67 2.36 5.71 -17.96
N MET A 68 2.82 5.70 -16.71
CA MET A 68 2.19 4.94 -15.64
C MET A 68 1.14 5.77 -14.92
N GLU A 69 -0.08 5.26 -14.84
CA GLU A 69 -1.15 5.85 -14.06
C GLU A 69 -1.09 5.40 -12.59
N MET A 70 -1.15 6.37 -11.68
CA MET A 70 -1.26 6.19 -10.25
C MET A 70 -2.44 6.99 -9.70
N THR A 71 -3.28 6.39 -8.87
CA THR A 71 -4.36 7.11 -8.17
C THR A 71 -4.12 7.08 -6.67
N TYR A 72 -3.79 8.22 -6.08
CA TYR A 72 -3.67 8.38 -4.64
C TYR A 72 -5.04 8.57 -4.02
N LYS A 73 -5.42 7.71 -3.07
CA LYS A 73 -6.69 7.81 -2.35
C LYS A 73 -6.44 8.43 -0.98
N LEU A 74 -6.97 9.62 -0.76
CA LEU A 74 -6.75 10.38 0.47
C LEU A 74 -8.02 10.49 1.30
N TYR A 75 -7.83 10.60 2.62
CA TYR A 75 -8.89 10.94 3.55
C TYR A 75 -8.48 12.13 4.42
N LYS A 76 -9.47 12.96 4.78
CA LYS A 76 -9.25 14.09 5.68
C LYS A 76 -9.36 13.65 7.13
N THR A 77 -8.28 13.80 7.89
CA THR A 77 -8.24 13.51 9.32
C THR A 77 -9.09 14.50 10.12
N LYS A 78 -9.34 14.20 11.40
CA LYS A 78 -10.03 15.13 12.32
C LYS A 78 -9.25 16.43 12.55
N LYS A 79 -7.93 16.40 12.38
CA LYS A 79 -7.03 17.57 12.49
C LYS A 79 -6.91 18.36 11.17
N ASN A 80 -7.81 18.14 10.21
CA ASN A 80 -7.80 18.76 8.89
C ASN A 80 -6.59 18.46 7.98
N VAL A 81 -5.79 17.45 8.30
CA VAL A 81 -4.68 16.96 7.47
C VAL A 81 -5.18 15.90 6.49
N TRP A 82 -4.78 15.96 5.23
CA TRP A 82 -5.01 14.90 4.25
C TRP A 82 -3.94 13.82 4.38
N MET A 83 -4.36 12.55 4.41
CA MET A 83 -3.46 11.41 4.45
C MET A 83 -3.87 10.40 3.39
N VAL A 84 -2.87 9.82 2.72
CA VAL A 84 -3.06 8.70 1.80
C VAL A 84 -3.45 7.47 2.62
N TYR A 85 -4.50 6.76 2.21
CA TYR A 85 -4.88 5.47 2.80
C TYR A 85 -4.70 4.30 1.84
N ASP A 86 -4.58 4.58 0.54
CA ASP A 86 -4.36 3.58 -0.51
C ASP A 86 -3.81 4.27 -1.76
N VAL A 87 -3.16 3.50 -2.62
CA VAL A 87 -2.69 3.91 -3.94
C VAL A 87 -3.07 2.82 -4.91
N ASP A 88 -3.71 3.20 -6.02
CA ASP A 88 -3.88 2.30 -7.16
C ASP A 88 -2.74 2.55 -8.14
N VAL A 89 -2.09 1.48 -8.59
CA VAL A 89 -1.10 1.51 -9.67
C VAL A 89 -1.69 0.74 -10.84
N LEU A 90 -1.85 1.39 -11.99
CA LEU A 90 -2.51 0.81 -13.17
C LEU A 90 -3.88 0.20 -12.82
N GLY A 91 -4.67 0.90 -11.99
CA GLY A 91 -5.99 0.48 -11.53
C GLY A 91 -6.00 -0.60 -10.44
N VAL A 92 -4.84 -1.07 -9.98
CA VAL A 92 -4.74 -2.11 -8.94
C VAL A 92 -4.36 -1.50 -7.59
N SER A 93 -5.27 -1.61 -6.61
CA SER A 93 -5.06 -1.15 -5.23
C SER A 93 -3.96 -1.94 -4.52
N ILE A 94 -2.96 -1.24 -4.00
CA ILE A 94 -1.90 -1.84 -3.18
C ILE A 94 -2.50 -2.47 -1.92
N VAL A 95 -3.40 -1.77 -1.23
CA VAL A 95 -4.00 -2.28 0.01
C VAL A 95 -4.78 -3.57 -0.22
N GLN A 96 -5.51 -3.66 -1.34
CA GLN A 96 -6.27 -4.86 -1.72
C GLN A 96 -5.36 -6.01 -2.13
N THR A 97 -4.30 -5.76 -2.90
CA THR A 97 -3.31 -6.77 -3.30
C THR A 97 -2.73 -7.46 -2.06
N TYR A 98 -2.18 -6.69 -1.12
CA TYR A 98 -1.64 -7.28 0.11
C TYR A 98 -2.72 -7.92 0.98
N ARG A 99 -3.96 -7.42 0.96
CA ARG A 99 -5.06 -8.06 1.69
C ARG A 99 -5.35 -9.45 1.11
N SER A 100 -5.33 -9.59 -0.21
CA SER A 100 -5.50 -10.87 -0.89
C SER A 100 -4.37 -11.85 -0.53
N GLN A 101 -3.11 -11.39 -0.64
CA GLN A 101 -1.93 -12.20 -0.29
C GLN A 101 -1.96 -12.67 1.17
N PHE A 102 -2.19 -11.76 2.12
CA PHE A 102 -2.28 -12.13 3.54
C PHE A 102 -3.45 -13.08 3.80
N SER A 103 -4.60 -12.86 3.15
CA SER A 103 -5.74 -13.78 3.25
C SER A 103 -5.40 -15.18 2.73
N GLY A 104 -4.63 -15.27 1.64
CA GLY A 104 -4.13 -16.52 1.09
C GLY A 104 -3.24 -17.28 2.07
N VAL A 105 -2.30 -16.59 2.72
CA VAL A 105 -1.43 -17.17 3.77
C VAL A 105 -2.27 -17.57 4.98
N LEU A 106 -3.13 -16.69 5.50
CA LEU A 106 -3.92 -16.92 6.71
C LEU A 106 -5.02 -17.99 6.56
N LYS A 107 -5.29 -18.46 5.33
CA LYS A 107 -6.11 -19.65 5.09
C LYS A 107 -5.36 -20.96 5.35
N LYS A 108 -4.03 -20.94 5.23
CA LYS A 108 -3.15 -22.12 5.32
C LYS A 108 -2.30 -22.11 6.58
N GLU A 109 -1.97 -20.94 7.09
CA GLU A 109 -0.97 -20.70 8.12
C GLU A 109 -1.48 -19.74 9.20
N SER A 110 -0.75 -19.69 10.31
CA SER A 110 -1.08 -18.83 11.45
C SER A 110 -0.68 -17.37 11.23
N LEU A 111 -1.15 -16.49 12.11
CA LEU A 111 -0.79 -15.08 12.10
C LEU A 111 0.71 -14.88 12.41
N GLU A 112 1.25 -15.71 13.29
CA GLU A 112 2.66 -15.72 13.66
C GLU A 112 3.53 -16.09 12.45
N LYS A 113 3.11 -17.09 11.67
CA LYS A 113 3.79 -17.46 10.42
C LYS A 113 3.74 -16.36 9.36
N LEU A 114 2.63 -15.64 9.26
CA LEU A 114 2.56 -14.46 8.39
C LEU A 114 3.56 -13.37 8.81
N ILE A 115 3.65 -13.08 10.12
CA ILE A 115 4.60 -12.09 10.64
C ILE A 115 6.04 -12.57 10.41
N GLU A 116 6.33 -13.85 10.62
CA GLU A 116 7.64 -14.44 10.33
C GLU A 116 8.02 -14.29 8.84
N ARG A 117 7.07 -14.52 7.91
CA ARG A 117 7.26 -14.25 6.48
C ARG A 117 7.47 -12.78 6.14
N LEU A 118 6.90 -11.86 6.93
CA LEU A 118 7.16 -10.43 6.77
C LEU A 118 8.56 -10.03 7.25
N ARG A 119 9.09 -10.72 8.29
CA ARG A 119 10.46 -10.52 8.78
C ARG A 119 11.50 -11.06 7.80
N SER A 120 11.24 -12.20 7.18
CA SER A 120 12.14 -12.71 6.14
C SER A 120 11.96 -11.85 4.88
N SER A 121 13.07 -11.40 4.30
CA SER A 121 13.05 -10.52 3.12
C SER A 121 12.39 -11.15 1.88
N GLY A 122 11.92 -12.40 1.95
CA GLY A 122 11.24 -13.10 0.86
C GLY A 122 9.89 -12.52 0.46
N GLU A 123 9.58 -12.67 -0.83
CA GLU A 123 8.32 -12.28 -1.44
C GLU A 123 7.15 -13.02 -0.77
N LEU A 124 6.06 -12.28 -0.49
CA LEU A 124 4.76 -12.87 -0.21
C LEU A 124 4.08 -13.26 -1.52
N GLY A 125 4.72 -14.15 -2.26
CA GLY A 125 4.21 -14.69 -3.52
C GLY A 125 5.29 -14.89 -4.57
N SER A 126 5.84 -16.10 -4.60
CA SER A 126 5.91 -16.87 -5.84
C SER A 126 4.60 -17.64 -6.00
#